data_AF-A0A8T2XNF6-F1
#
_entry.id   AF-A0A8T2XNF6-F1
#
_cell.length_a   1.000
_cell.length_b   1.000
_cell.length_c   1.000
_cell.angle_alpha   90.00
_cell.angle_beta   90.00
_cell.angle_gamma   90.00
#
_symmetry.space_group_name_H-M   'P 1'
#
loop_
_entity.id
_entity.type
_entity.pdbx_description
1 polymer ?
#
loop_
_entity_poly.entity_id
_entity_poly.type
_entity_poly.pdbx_seq_one_letter_code
_entity_poly.pdbx_strand_id
1 'polypeptide(L)'
;IVGFIAGTIPPFRKVLIGDSAPLRVVEDSAYFVGESAITITTLIVGANLLKGFRGPKVPISVIIGITAVRYIILPILGVGFIKCAVHFGAVNSDPLYKFVLLLQFALPPAINIGTMTQLFGAGEAEYSVIMLWTYALASVSVMLWSAFFMWLVK
;
A
#
# COMPACT_ATOMS: atom_id res chain seq x y z
N ILE A 1 -12.64 -5.01 -8.28
CA ILE A 1 -13.36 -6.07 -9.03
C ILE A 1 -14.47 -5.47 -9.89
N VAL A 2 -15.50 -4.83 -9.30
CA VAL A 2 -16.61 -4.22 -10.08
C VAL A 2 -16.13 -3.15 -11.08
N GLY A 3 -15.25 -2.23 -10.68
CA GLY A 3 -14.68 -1.23 -11.60
C GLY A 3 -13.86 -1.84 -12.74
N PHE A 4 -13.16 -2.96 -12.48
CA PHE A 4 -12.44 -3.70 -13.53
C PHE A 4 -13.40 -4.34 -14.53
N ILE A 5 -14.51 -4.94 -14.04
CA ILE A 5 -15.56 -5.51 -14.89
C ILE A 5 -16.19 -4.42 -15.76
N ALA A 6 -16.54 -3.27 -15.16
CA ALA A 6 -17.12 -2.13 -15.87
C ALA A 6 -16.18 -1.54 -16.93
N GLY A 7 -14.87 -1.47 -16.66
CA GLY A 7 -13.87 -0.96 -17.60
C GLY A 7 -13.50 -1.94 -18.73
N THR A 8 -13.64 -3.24 -18.51
CA THR A 8 -13.24 -4.26 -19.51
C THR A 8 -14.38 -4.63 -20.46
N ILE A 9 -15.64 -4.55 -20.01
CA ILE A 9 -16.80 -4.90 -20.82
C ILE A 9 -17.11 -3.76 -21.84
N PRO A 10 -17.09 -4.03 -23.16
CA PRO A 10 -17.22 -3.00 -24.20
C PRO A 10 -18.43 -2.06 -24.11
N PRO A 11 -19.68 -2.53 -23.83
CA PRO A 11 -20.82 -1.62 -23.69
C PRO A 11 -20.69 -0.67 -22.49
N PHE A 12 -20.25 -1.15 -21.33
CA PHE A 12 -20.04 -0.30 -20.16
C PHE A 12 -18.91 0.70 -20.38
N ARG A 13 -17.80 0.25 -20.98
CA ARG A 13 -16.68 1.12 -21.35
C ARG A 13 -17.11 2.25 -22.29
N LYS A 14 -17.88 1.97 -23.35
CA LYS A 14 -18.33 3.02 -24.30
C LYS A 14 -19.28 4.05 -23.67
N VAL A 15 -20.03 3.64 -22.64
CA VAL A 15 -21.03 4.48 -21.98
C VAL A 15 -20.43 5.33 -20.87
N LEU A 16 -19.40 4.83 -20.17
CA LEU A 16 -18.76 5.47 -19.02
C LEU A 16 -17.43 6.15 -19.34
N ILE A 17 -16.63 5.60 -20.27
CA ILE A 17 -15.24 5.97 -20.49
C ILE A 17 -15.08 6.62 -21.88
N GLY A 18 -14.62 7.87 -21.90
CA GLY A 18 -14.32 8.65 -23.12
C GLY A 18 -14.98 10.02 -23.14
N ASP A 19 -14.40 10.96 -23.90
CA ASP A 19 -14.81 12.37 -23.87
C ASP A 19 -16.26 12.63 -24.30
N SER A 20 -16.82 11.75 -25.15
CA SER A 20 -18.20 11.83 -25.65
C SER A 20 -19.15 10.84 -24.97
N ALA A 21 -18.73 10.21 -23.87
CA ALA A 21 -19.51 9.16 -23.21
C ALA A 21 -20.69 9.76 -22.40
N PRO A 22 -21.93 9.25 -22.54
CA PRO A 22 -23.11 9.86 -21.92
C PRO A 22 -23.15 9.79 -20.39
N LEU A 23 -22.46 8.83 -19.77
CA LEU A 23 -22.37 8.65 -18.31
C LEU A 23 -21.00 9.03 -17.73
N ARG A 24 -20.21 9.86 -18.44
CA ARG A 24 -18.88 10.30 -17.99
C ARG A 24 -18.88 10.89 -16.58
N VAL A 25 -19.97 11.57 -16.19
CA VAL A 25 -20.13 12.17 -14.85
C VAL A 25 -19.92 11.15 -13.72
N VAL A 26 -20.31 9.88 -13.91
CA VAL A 26 -20.12 8.83 -12.90
C VAL A 26 -18.64 8.47 -12.76
N GLU A 27 -17.93 8.37 -13.89
CA GLU A 27 -16.50 8.08 -13.91
C GLU A 27 -15.67 9.26 -13.38
N ASP A 28 -15.96 10.48 -13.85
CA ASP A 28 -15.37 11.73 -13.36
C ASP A 28 -15.56 11.87 -11.84
N SER A 29 -16.79 11.64 -11.34
CA SER A 29 -17.08 11.71 -9.90
C SER A 29 -16.32 10.64 -9.12
N ALA A 30 -16.28 9.39 -9.61
CA ALA A 30 -15.54 8.31 -8.96
C ALA A 30 -14.04 8.59 -8.94
N TYR A 31 -13.50 9.17 -10.01
CA TYR A 31 -12.10 9.60 -10.10
C TYR A 31 -11.79 10.69 -9.06
N PHE A 32 -12.59 11.76 -9.00
CA PHE A 32 -12.40 12.83 -8.02
C PHE A 32 -12.53 12.35 -6.57
N VAL A 33 -13.47 11.45 -6.29
CA VAL A 33 -13.61 10.81 -4.97
C VAL A 33 -12.39 9.96 -4.65
N GLY A 34 -11.87 9.21 -5.61
CA GLY A 34 -10.65 8.42 -5.47
C GLY A 34 -9.43 9.28 -5.11
N GLU A 35 -9.19 10.35 -5.88
CA GLU A 35 -8.10 11.30 -5.63
C GLU A 35 -8.23 11.97 -4.26
N SER A 36 -9.44 12.40 -3.92
CA SER A 36 -9.72 13.00 -2.60
C SER A 36 -9.52 12.00 -1.47
N ALA A 37 -9.87 10.72 -1.67
CA ALA A 37 -9.68 9.68 -0.67
C ALA A 37 -8.21 9.43 -0.34
N ILE A 38 -7.28 9.58 -1.30
CA ILE A 38 -5.83 9.50 -1.05
C ILE A 38 -5.40 10.60 -0.07
N THR A 39 -5.89 11.81 -0.25
CA THR A 39 -5.58 12.94 0.63
C THR A 39 -6.19 12.76 2.02
N ILE A 40 -7.47 12.34 2.09
CA ILE A 40 -8.18 12.10 3.36
C ILE A 40 -7.53 10.96 4.15
N THR A 41 -7.18 9.85 3.50
CA THR A 41 -6.49 8.73 4.16
C THR A 41 -5.12 9.15 4.69
N THR A 42 -4.38 9.99 3.96
CA THR A 42 -3.13 10.57 4.44
C THR A 42 -3.34 11.47 5.67
N LEU A 43 -4.39 12.28 5.69
CA LEU A 43 -4.75 13.10 6.84
C LEU A 43 -5.13 12.24 8.06
N ILE A 44 -5.89 11.15 7.86
CA ILE A 44 -6.23 10.19 8.91
C ILE A 44 -4.97 9.54 9.50
N VAL A 45 -4.00 9.16 8.66
CA VAL A 45 -2.70 8.68 9.15
C VAL A 45 -2.06 9.73 10.06
N GLY A 46 -1.97 10.98 9.60
CA GLY A 46 -1.43 12.07 10.42
C GLY A 46 -2.15 12.24 11.77
N ALA A 47 -3.47 12.16 11.79
CA ALA A 47 -4.25 12.20 13.03
C ALA A 47 -3.96 11.01 13.95
N ASN A 48 -3.78 9.80 13.38
CA ASN A 48 -3.41 8.60 14.14
C ASN A 48 -2.00 8.74 14.73
N LEU A 49 -1.07 9.39 14.03
CA LEU A 49 0.29 9.63 14.52
C LEU A 49 0.31 10.52 15.76
N LEU A 50 -0.59 11.51 15.86
CA LEU A 50 -0.71 12.37 17.05
C LEU A 50 -1.02 11.55 18.32
N LYS A 51 -1.85 10.52 18.20
CA LYS A 51 -2.12 9.58 19.30
C LYS A 51 -0.89 8.76 19.66
N GLY A 52 -0.04 8.43 18.68
CA GLY A 52 1.24 7.74 18.91
C GLY A 52 2.23 8.59 19.73
N PHE A 53 2.31 9.90 19.47
CA PHE A 53 3.17 10.79 20.26
C PHE A 53 2.72 10.96 21.72
N ARG A 54 1.41 10.88 21.97
CA ARG A 54 0.79 11.07 23.30
C ARG A 54 0.37 9.75 23.97
N GLY A 55 0.66 8.62 23.34
CA GLY A 55 0.14 7.30 23.70
C GLY A 55 0.98 6.56 24.74
N PRO A 56 0.50 5.38 25.18
CA PRO A 56 1.23 4.52 26.10
C PRO A 56 2.54 4.03 25.46
N LYS A 57 3.54 3.76 26.31
CA LYS A 57 4.85 3.28 25.86
C LYS A 57 4.74 1.83 25.40
N VAL A 58 4.77 1.60 24.09
CA VAL A 58 4.99 0.27 23.51
C VAL A 58 6.45 -0.13 23.76
N PRO A 59 6.73 -1.38 24.17
CA PRO A 59 8.10 -1.85 24.34
C PRO A 59 8.90 -1.71 23.04
N ILE A 60 10.10 -1.13 23.14
CA ILE A 60 10.98 -0.86 22.00
C ILE A 60 11.31 -2.15 21.22
N SER A 61 11.39 -3.30 21.90
CA SER A 61 11.60 -4.61 21.27
C SER A 61 10.52 -4.94 20.23
N VAL A 62 9.26 -4.58 20.50
CA VAL A 62 8.14 -4.81 19.56
C VAL A 62 8.25 -3.87 18.36
N ILE A 63 8.61 -2.61 18.58
CA ILE A 63 8.80 -1.63 17.50
C ILE A 63 9.93 -2.08 16.56
N ILE A 64 11.07 -2.47 17.12
CA ILE A 64 12.22 -2.99 16.37
C ILE A 64 11.83 -4.27 15.62
N GLY A 65 11.17 -5.20 16.30
CA GLY A 65 10.74 -6.47 15.70
C GLY A 65 9.82 -6.27 14.50
N ILE A 66 8.76 -5.45 14.64
CA ILE A 66 7.81 -5.16 13.56
C ILE A 66 8.52 -4.44 12.41
N THR A 67 9.39 -3.47 12.72
CA THR A 67 10.14 -2.72 11.70
C THR A 67 11.08 -3.64 10.92
N ALA A 68 11.81 -4.53 11.60
CA ALA A 68 12.71 -5.49 10.97
C ALA A 68 11.95 -6.49 10.09
N VAL A 69 10.83 -7.02 10.59
CA VAL A 69 9.97 -7.91 9.79
C VAL A 69 9.46 -7.19 8.55
N ARG A 70 8.96 -5.95 8.70
CA ARG A 70 8.33 -5.20 7.61
C ARG A 70 9.32 -4.72 6.56
N TYR A 71 10.49 -4.24 6.96
CA TYR A 71 11.44 -3.57 6.07
C TYR A 71 12.68 -4.39 5.72
N ILE A 72 12.84 -5.59 6.28
CA ILE A 72 13.97 -6.48 5.93
C ILE A 72 13.45 -7.84 5.51
N ILE A 73 12.78 -8.54 6.41
CA ILE A 73 12.36 -9.94 6.17
C ILE A 73 11.34 -10.01 5.04
N LEU A 74 10.30 -9.17 5.08
CA LEU A 74 9.22 -9.18 4.10
C LEU A 74 9.70 -8.86 2.66
N PRO A 75 10.53 -7.81 2.41
CA PRO A 75 11.14 -7.58 1.11
C PRO A 75 12.00 -8.75 0.59
N ILE A 76 12.82 -9.35 1.46
CA ILE A 76 13.69 -10.48 1.10
C ILE A 76 12.84 -11.70 0.71
N LEU A 77 11.81 -12.01 1.49
CA LEU A 77 10.87 -13.07 1.17
C LEU A 77 10.12 -12.78 -0.13
N GLY A 78 9.73 -11.52 -0.37
CA GLY A 78 9.13 -11.07 -1.62
C GLY A 78 10.03 -11.36 -2.83
N VAL A 79 11.33 -11.07 -2.74
CA VAL A 79 12.30 -11.40 -3.79
C VAL A 79 12.35 -12.90 -4.07
N GLY A 80 12.43 -13.73 -3.03
CA GLY A 80 12.40 -15.19 -3.16
C GLY A 80 11.13 -15.67 -3.85
N PHE A 81 9.98 -15.21 -3.35
CA PHE A 81 8.66 -15.58 -3.87
C PHE A 81 8.48 -15.20 -5.34
N ILE A 82 8.82 -13.97 -5.73
CA ILE A 82 8.69 -13.52 -7.13
C ILE A 82 9.65 -14.26 -8.05
N LYS A 83 10.90 -14.51 -7.62
CA LYS A 83 11.85 -15.31 -8.41
C LYS A 83 11.35 -16.74 -8.63
N CYS A 84 10.83 -17.39 -7.59
CA CYS A 84 10.22 -18.71 -7.70
C CYS A 84 9.02 -18.68 -8.66
N ALA A 85 8.12 -17.72 -8.53
CA ALA A 85 6.94 -17.61 -9.38
C ALA A 85 7.30 -17.39 -10.87
N VAL A 86 8.39 -16.66 -11.16
CA VAL A 86 8.94 -16.51 -12.52
C VAL A 86 9.54 -17.83 -13.02
N HIS A 87 10.28 -18.56 -12.17
CA HIS A 87 10.88 -19.84 -12.56
C HIS A 87 9.82 -20.90 -12.91
N PHE A 88 8.69 -20.92 -12.20
CA PHE A 88 7.55 -21.80 -12.50
C PHE A 88 6.63 -21.26 -13.61
N GLY A 89 6.94 -20.12 -14.23
CA GLY A 89 6.13 -19.53 -15.30
C GLY A 89 4.77 -18.95 -14.86
N ALA A 90 4.54 -18.77 -13.56
CA ALA A 90 3.29 -18.22 -13.01
C ALA A 90 3.19 -16.69 -13.15
N VAL A 91 4.32 -16.01 -13.35
CA VAL A 91 4.45 -14.55 -13.41
C VAL A 91 5.09 -14.16 -14.73
N ASN A 92 4.51 -13.17 -15.42
CA ASN A 92 5.04 -12.65 -16.69
C ASN A 92 6.49 -12.15 -16.52
N SER A 93 7.28 -12.37 -17.57
CA SER A 93 8.71 -12.00 -17.55
C SER A 93 8.99 -10.50 -17.64
N ASP A 94 7.94 -9.67 -17.81
CA ASP A 94 8.04 -8.23 -17.95
C ASP A 94 8.72 -7.57 -16.73
N PRO A 95 9.80 -6.79 -16.93
CA PRO A 95 10.51 -6.10 -15.86
C PRO A 95 9.63 -5.16 -15.03
N LEU A 96 8.73 -4.40 -15.66
CA LEU A 96 7.84 -3.49 -14.95
C LEU A 96 6.86 -4.27 -14.07
N TYR A 97 6.34 -5.40 -14.56
CA TYR A 97 5.43 -6.24 -13.77
C TYR A 97 6.13 -6.81 -12.52
N LYS A 98 7.35 -7.35 -12.68
CA LYS A 98 8.15 -7.86 -11.56
C LYS A 98 8.49 -6.77 -10.55
N PHE A 99 8.84 -5.57 -11.03
CA PHE A 99 9.13 -4.44 -10.15
C PHE A 99 7.93 -4.05 -9.30
N VAL A 100 6.73 -3.90 -9.89
CA VAL A 100 5.50 -3.57 -9.16
C VAL A 100 5.18 -4.65 -8.11
N LEU A 101 5.34 -5.93 -8.45
CA LEU A 101 5.14 -7.04 -7.52
C LEU A 101 6.14 -7.08 -6.36
N LEU A 102 7.37 -6.61 -6.57
CA LEU A 102 8.37 -6.49 -5.51
C LEU A 102 8.10 -5.26 -4.63
N LEU A 103 7.71 -4.14 -5.25
CA LEU A 103 7.50 -2.86 -4.57
C LEU A 103 6.48 -2.98 -3.44
N GLN A 104 5.39 -3.74 -3.63
CA GLN A 104 4.37 -3.94 -2.59
C GLN A 104 4.92 -4.57 -1.28
N PHE A 105 6.02 -5.32 -1.34
CA PHE A 105 6.64 -5.90 -0.14
C PHE A 105 7.50 -4.91 0.65
N ALA A 106 7.87 -3.76 0.05
CA ALA A 106 8.67 -2.73 0.68
C ALA A 106 7.85 -1.51 1.16
N LEU A 107 6.54 -1.49 0.90
CA LEU A 107 5.66 -0.39 1.31
C LEU A 107 5.45 -0.34 2.84
N PRO A 108 5.18 0.86 3.41
CA PRO A 108 4.83 1.02 4.81
C PRO A 108 3.62 0.16 5.22
N PRO A 109 3.40 -0.06 6.53
CA PRO A 109 2.27 -0.87 7.01
C PRO A 109 0.91 -0.28 6.60
N ALA A 110 -0.09 -1.15 6.49
CA ALA A 110 -1.40 -0.79 5.97
C ALA A 110 -2.23 0.04 6.96
N ILE A 111 -2.66 1.23 6.53
CA ILE A 111 -3.52 2.17 7.27
C ILE A 111 -4.78 1.49 7.83
N ASN A 112 -5.36 0.56 7.06
CA ASN A 112 -6.61 -0.12 7.39
C ASN A 112 -6.55 -0.91 8.71
N ILE A 113 -5.37 -1.34 9.15
CA ILE A 113 -5.24 -1.99 10.46
C ILE A 113 -5.54 -1.00 11.58
N GLY A 114 -5.13 0.27 11.42
CA GLY A 114 -5.45 1.34 12.36
C GLY A 114 -6.94 1.69 12.38
N THR A 115 -7.58 1.68 11.22
CA THR A 115 -9.04 1.84 11.16
C THR A 115 -9.75 0.67 11.84
N MET A 116 -9.26 -0.56 11.70
CA MET A 116 -9.84 -1.71 12.40
C MET A 116 -9.66 -1.61 13.91
N THR A 117 -8.47 -1.27 14.41
CA THR A 117 -8.25 -1.09 15.86
C THR A 117 -9.10 0.05 16.44
N GLN A 118 -9.38 1.09 15.65
CA GLN A 118 -10.33 2.15 15.98
C GLN A 118 -11.77 1.65 16.06
N LEU A 119 -12.23 0.91 15.04
CA LEU A 119 -13.60 0.38 14.97
C LEU A 119 -13.89 -0.59 16.12
N PHE A 120 -12.91 -1.41 16.49
CA PHE A 120 -13.03 -2.37 17.59
C PHE A 120 -12.61 -1.80 18.95
N GLY A 121 -12.12 -0.56 19.02
CA GLY A 121 -11.71 0.10 20.25
C GLY A 121 -10.55 -0.57 21.01
N ALA A 122 -9.75 -1.39 20.33
CA ALA A 122 -8.70 -2.19 20.96
C ALA A 122 -7.37 -2.01 20.23
N GLY A 123 -6.31 -1.66 20.98
CA GLY A 123 -4.96 -1.55 20.43
C GLY A 123 -4.72 -0.33 19.53
N GLU A 124 -5.61 0.67 19.55
CA GLU A 124 -5.47 1.86 18.71
C GLU A 124 -4.17 2.62 19.04
N ALA A 125 -3.91 2.89 20.31
CA ALA A 125 -2.83 3.75 20.73
C ALA A 125 -1.46 3.07 20.50
N GLU A 126 -1.36 1.76 20.77
CA GLU A 126 -0.18 0.95 20.52
C GLU A 126 0.12 0.86 19.02
N TYR A 127 -0.91 0.65 18.20
CA TYR A 127 -0.76 0.62 16.76
C TYR A 127 -0.33 1.98 16.19
N SER A 128 -0.88 3.08 16.71
CA SER A 128 -0.45 4.44 16.36
C SER A 128 1.04 4.71 16.65
N VAL A 129 1.58 4.19 17.77
CA VAL A 129 3.02 4.29 18.07
C VAL A 129 3.85 3.49 17.05
N ILE A 130 3.43 2.28 16.71
CA ILE A 130 4.12 1.45 15.70
C ILE A 130 4.08 2.13 14.33
N MET A 131 2.92 2.67 13.94
CA MET A 131 2.73 3.42 12.71
C MET A 131 3.66 4.63 12.66
N LEU A 132 3.80 5.39 13.75
CA LEU A 132 4.69 6.55 13.82
C LEU A 132 6.13 6.21 13.44
N TRP A 133 6.70 5.19 14.10
CA TRP A 133 8.09 4.80 13.86
C TRP A 133 8.31 4.18 12.48
N THR A 134 7.38 3.33 12.05
CA THR A 134 7.49 2.69 10.73
C THR A 134 7.37 3.70 9.60
N TYR A 135 6.39 4.63 9.63
CA TYR A 135 6.25 5.67 8.61
C TYR A 135 7.43 6.66 8.61
N ALA A 136 8.02 6.98 9.76
CA ALA A 136 9.23 7.80 9.82
C ALA A 136 10.42 7.14 9.08
N LEU A 137 10.56 5.82 9.22
CA LEU A 137 11.61 5.04 8.55
C LEU A 137 11.25 4.66 7.09
N ALA A 138 9.98 4.79 6.71
CA ALA A 138 9.48 4.34 5.41
C ALA A 138 10.17 5.03 4.24
N SER A 139 10.40 6.35 4.31
CA SER A 139 11.04 7.12 3.23
C SER A 139 12.40 6.53 2.83
N VAL A 140 13.25 6.27 3.83
CA VAL A 140 14.60 5.70 3.61
C VAL A 140 14.49 4.25 3.13
N SER A 141 13.63 3.45 3.76
CA SER A 141 13.48 2.04 3.41
C SER A 141 12.94 1.83 1.99
N VAL A 142 11.88 2.54 1.61
CA VAL A 142 11.27 2.46 0.28
C VAL A 142 12.25 2.92 -0.78
N MET A 143 13.02 3.98 -0.54
CA MET A 143 14.05 4.44 -1.46
C MET A 143 15.12 3.36 -1.71
N LEU A 144 15.66 2.76 -0.65
CA LEU A 144 16.69 1.73 -0.75
C LEU A 144 16.19 0.47 -1.47
N TRP A 145 15.01 -0.03 -1.10
CA TRP A 145 14.42 -1.21 -1.72
C TRP A 145 14.01 -0.95 -3.16
N SER A 146 13.47 0.22 -3.50
CA SER A 146 13.13 0.56 -4.88
C SER A 146 14.37 0.57 -5.77
N ALA A 147 15.48 1.15 -5.30
CA ALA A 147 16.75 1.13 -6.02
C ALA A 147 17.27 -0.30 -6.21
N PHE A 148 17.23 -1.11 -5.15
CA PHE A 148 17.64 -2.51 -5.20
C PHE A 148 16.78 -3.35 -6.15
N PHE A 149 15.44 -3.20 -6.12
CA PHE A 149 14.53 -3.92 -7.00
C PHE A 149 14.69 -3.51 -8.46
N MET A 150 14.89 -2.21 -8.74
CA MET A 150 15.21 -1.77 -10.11
C MET A 150 16.52 -2.38 -10.61
N TRP A 151 17.53 -2.51 -9.75
CA TRP A 151 18.78 -3.18 -10.13
C TRP A 151 18.57 -4.69 -10.37
N LEU A 152 17.75 -5.34 -9.53
CA LEU A 152 17.49 -6.79 -9.62
C LEU A 152 16.71 -7.20 -10.87
N VAL A 153 15.86 -6.30 -11.38
CA VAL A 153 14.90 -6.59 -12.45
C VAL A 153 15.41 -6.12 -13.84
N LYS A 154 16.50 -5.35 -13.87
CA LYS A 154 17.29 -5.10 -15.09
C LYS A 154 17.95 -6.39 -15.58
#